data_AF-A0A2N5SQT4-F1
#
_entry.id   AF-A0A2N5SQT4-F1
#
_cell.length_a   1.000
_cell.length_b   1.000
_cell.length_c   1.000
_cell.angle_alpha   90.00
_cell.angle_beta   90.00
_cell.angle_gamma   90.00
#
_symmetry.space_group_name_H-M   'P 1'
#
loop_
_entity.id
_entity.type
_entity.pdbx_description
1 polymer ?
#
loop_
_entity_poly.entity_id
_entity_poly.type
_entity_poly.pdbx_seq_one_letter_code
_entity_poly.pdbx_strand_id
1 'polypeptide(L)'
;MPQSINPPLQRPPLSRDPYQTPLTPHPPDFKTTWKVTEERLGVISFGPDGCLSAEELKLFKHLIVLRQGVLAFCPAERGLLKHSYGLPYVIPVIEHEPLQKKPIPIPAAIKDKYVVKLKSVSEDLLLSAERDDVRMTLPFLY
;
A
#
# COMPACT_ATOMS: atom_id res chain seq x y z
N MET A 1 18.42 15.33 -15.95
CA MET A 1 18.87 14.26 -15.03
C MET A 1 19.33 13.09 -15.88
N PRO A 2 20.46 12.43 -15.55
CA PRO A 2 20.85 11.21 -16.25
C PRO A 2 19.78 10.14 -16.01
N GLN A 3 19.08 9.74 -17.08
CA GLN A 3 18.00 8.75 -17.02
C GLN A 3 18.51 7.33 -16.74
N SER A 4 19.83 7.11 -16.75
CA SER A 4 20.47 5.81 -16.52
C SER A 4 20.40 5.32 -15.07
N ILE A 5 20.32 6.23 -14.09
CA ILE A 5 20.37 5.88 -12.66
C ILE A 5 19.03 5.33 -12.17
N ASN A 6 17.92 5.86 -12.70
CA ASN A 6 16.56 5.47 -12.32
C ASN A 6 15.79 5.07 -13.58
N PRO A 7 15.83 3.78 -13.97
CA PRO A 7 15.07 3.32 -15.12
C PRO A 7 13.57 3.53 -14.90
N PRO A 8 12.79 3.78 -15.95
CA PRO A 8 11.35 3.89 -15.84
C PRO A 8 10.74 2.58 -15.32
N LEU A 9 9.61 2.69 -14.64
CA LEU A 9 8.87 1.51 -14.17
C LEU A 9 8.47 0.62 -15.35
N GLN A 10 8.73 -0.66 -15.19
CA GLN A 10 8.32 -1.67 -16.15
C GLN A 10 6.87 -2.06 -15.87
N ARG A 11 6.09 -2.22 -16.95
CA ARG A 11 4.74 -2.73 -16.81
C ARG A 11 4.81 -4.18 -16.32
N PRO A 12 4.10 -4.54 -15.24
CA PRO A 12 3.99 -5.93 -14.84
C PRO A 12 3.39 -6.73 -16.00
N PRO A 13 3.88 -7.95 -16.29
CA PRO A 13 3.17 -8.84 -17.20
C PRO A 13 1.78 -9.06 -16.60
N LEU A 14 0.75 -8.93 -17.43
CA LEU A 14 -0.60 -9.28 -17.01
C LEU A 14 -0.57 -10.77 -16.69
N SER A 15 -0.73 -11.11 -15.41
CA SER A 15 -0.79 -12.50 -14.97
C SER A 15 -1.96 -13.27 -15.60
N ARG A 16 -2.88 -12.56 -16.27
CA ARG A 16 -4.11 -13.10 -16.84
C ARG A 16 -4.58 -12.30 -18.04
N ASP A 17 -5.16 -13.00 -19.00
CA ASP A 17 -6.03 -12.42 -20.01
C ASP A 17 -7.40 -12.06 -19.40
N PRO A 18 -7.83 -10.78 -19.42
CA PRO A 18 -9.13 -10.36 -18.90
C PRO A 18 -10.32 -11.04 -19.60
N TYR A 19 -10.13 -11.57 -20.82
CA TYR A 19 -11.18 -12.24 -21.59
C TYR A 19 -11.24 -13.76 -21.36
N GLN A 20 -10.16 -14.38 -20.85
CA GLN A 20 -10.15 -15.81 -20.52
C GLN A 20 -10.84 -16.14 -19.19
N THR A 21 -11.32 -15.14 -18.47
CA THR A 21 -12.17 -15.39 -17.31
C THR A 21 -13.54 -14.80 -17.49
N PRO A 22 -14.50 -15.62 -17.92
CA PRO A 22 -15.86 -15.15 -17.93
C PRO A 22 -16.29 -14.85 -16.50
N LEU A 23 -16.98 -13.72 -16.34
CA LEU A 23 -17.80 -13.47 -15.17
C LEU A 23 -18.79 -14.64 -15.06
N THR A 24 -18.88 -15.25 -13.90
CA THR A 24 -19.83 -16.34 -13.69
C THR A 24 -21.23 -15.74 -13.70
N PRO A 25 -22.13 -16.15 -14.61
CA PRO A 25 -23.48 -15.59 -14.69
C PRO A 25 -24.31 -15.89 -13.43
N HIS A 26 -23.96 -16.95 -12.71
CA HIS A 26 -24.59 -17.32 -11.44
C HIS A 26 -23.54 -17.38 -10.33
N PRO A 27 -23.16 -16.24 -9.74
CA PRO A 27 -22.18 -16.21 -8.67
C PRO A 27 -22.73 -16.92 -7.42
N PRO A 28 -21.89 -17.67 -6.68
CA PRO A 28 -22.28 -18.29 -5.42
C PRO A 28 -22.57 -17.23 -4.36
N ASP A 29 -23.30 -17.62 -3.32
CA ASP A 29 -23.54 -16.73 -2.17
C ASP A 29 -22.23 -16.35 -1.47
N PHE A 30 -22.20 -15.14 -0.91
CA PHE A 30 -21.03 -14.63 -0.22
C PHE A 30 -20.69 -15.52 0.97
N LYS A 31 -19.42 -15.92 1.05
CA LYS A 31 -18.84 -16.61 2.20
C LYS A 31 -17.70 -15.78 2.74
N THR A 32 -17.69 -15.59 4.05
CA THR A 32 -16.61 -14.89 4.73
C THR A 32 -15.30 -15.65 4.52
N THR A 33 -14.25 -14.90 4.20
CA THR A 33 -12.90 -15.44 4.05
C THR A 33 -12.01 -14.83 5.13
N TRP A 34 -10.81 -15.37 5.32
CA TRP A 34 -9.84 -14.86 6.30
C TRP A 34 -9.57 -13.34 6.20
N LYS A 35 -9.70 -12.75 5.01
CA LYS A 35 -9.45 -11.31 4.77
C LYS A 35 -10.71 -10.48 4.51
N VAL A 36 -11.76 -11.07 3.93
CA VAL A 36 -13.00 -10.39 3.55
C VAL A 36 -14.10 -10.82 4.51
N THR A 37 -14.37 -9.97 5.49
CA THR A 37 -15.48 -10.08 6.44
C THR A 37 -16.61 -9.13 6.07
N GLU A 38 -17.81 -9.32 6.66
CA GLU A 38 -18.96 -8.45 6.42
C GLU A 38 -18.71 -7.00 6.86
N GLU A 39 -18.02 -6.80 7.99
CA GLU A 39 -17.60 -5.48 8.47
C GLU A 39 -16.71 -4.77 7.45
N ARG A 40 -15.74 -5.49 6.87
CA ARG A 40 -14.82 -4.95 5.86
C ARG A 40 -15.53 -4.64 4.55
N LEU A 41 -16.55 -5.43 4.19
CA LEU A 41 -17.41 -5.14 3.04
C LEU A 41 -18.30 -3.91 3.28
N GLY A 42 -18.71 -3.64 4.52
CA GLY A 42 -19.48 -2.44 4.87
C GLY A 42 -18.71 -1.13 4.67
N VAL A 43 -17.37 -1.17 4.70
CA VAL A 43 -16.51 -0.02 4.38
C VAL A 43 -16.52 0.30 2.89
N ILE A 44 -16.79 -0.68 2.03
CA ILE A 44 -16.79 -0.51 0.58
C ILE A 44 -18.12 0.09 0.14
N SER A 45 -18.08 1.31 -0.41
CA SER A 45 -19.25 1.90 -1.07
C SER A 45 -19.42 1.30 -2.45
N PHE A 46 -20.61 0.73 -2.70
CA PHE A 46 -21.00 0.16 -4.00
C PHE A 46 -21.72 1.17 -4.90
N GLY A 47 -21.65 2.46 -4.56
CA GLY A 47 -22.37 3.53 -5.24
C GLY A 47 -23.71 3.86 -4.56
N PRO A 48 -24.48 4.80 -5.15
CA PRO A 48 -25.78 5.20 -4.65
C PRO A 48 -26.83 4.09 -4.81
N ASP A 49 -27.93 4.21 -4.06
CA ASP A 49 -29.04 3.25 -4.11
C ASP A 49 -29.59 3.11 -5.54
N GLY A 50 -29.72 1.86 -6.01
CA GLY A 50 -30.17 1.55 -7.37
C GLY A 50 -29.05 1.52 -8.44
N CYS A 51 -27.79 1.79 -8.09
CA CYS A 51 -26.67 1.69 -9.04
C CYS A 51 -26.36 0.25 -9.46
N LEU A 52 -26.61 -0.72 -8.58
CA LEU A 52 -26.39 -2.15 -8.85
C LEU A 52 -27.66 -2.94 -8.53
N SER A 53 -28.01 -3.89 -9.40
CA SER A 53 -29.00 -4.91 -9.09
C SER A 53 -28.50 -5.86 -7.99
N ALA A 54 -29.41 -6.60 -7.36
CA ALA A 54 -29.06 -7.58 -6.33
C ALA A 54 -28.09 -8.66 -6.86
N GLU A 55 -28.22 -9.05 -8.14
CA GLU A 55 -27.37 -10.04 -8.78
C GLU A 55 -25.98 -9.49 -9.10
N GLU A 56 -25.88 -8.25 -9.58
CA GLU A 56 -24.60 -7.59 -9.82
C GLU A 56 -23.84 -7.36 -8.52
N LEU A 57 -24.54 -6.96 -7.45
CA LEU A 57 -23.94 -6.79 -6.13
C LEU A 57 -23.37 -8.12 -5.62
N LYS A 58 -24.08 -9.23 -5.85
CA LYS A 58 -23.61 -10.58 -5.55
C LYS A 58 -22.35 -10.95 -6.37
N LEU A 59 -22.33 -10.61 -7.66
CA LEU A 59 -21.17 -10.82 -8.53
C LEU A 59 -19.95 -10.01 -8.06
N PHE A 60 -20.15 -8.76 -7.67
CA PHE A 60 -19.08 -7.90 -7.12
C PHE A 60 -18.51 -8.46 -5.82
N LYS A 61 -19.36 -8.88 -4.89
CA LYS A 61 -18.91 -9.56 -3.66
C LYS A 61 -18.08 -10.81 -3.98
N HIS A 62 -18.52 -11.60 -4.96
CA HIS A 62 -17.77 -12.77 -5.40
C HIS A 62 -16.39 -12.41 -5.98
N LEU A 63 -16.32 -11.37 -6.84
CA LEU A 63 -15.06 -10.85 -7.39
C LEU A 63 -14.09 -10.36 -6.32
N ILE A 64 -14.60 -9.63 -5.32
CA ILE A 64 -13.82 -9.13 -4.19
C ILE A 64 -13.20 -10.29 -3.42
N VAL A 65 -13.96 -11.35 -3.14
CA VAL A 65 -13.44 -12.56 -2.49
C VAL A 65 -12.38 -13.24 -3.34
N LEU A 66 -12.62 -13.40 -4.65
CA LEU A 66 -11.67 -13.97 -5.62
C LEU A 66 -10.37 -13.17 -5.74
N ARG A 67 -10.39 -11.87 -5.41
CA ARG A 67 -9.30 -10.91 -5.58
C ARG A 67 -8.91 -10.22 -4.28
N GLN A 68 -9.20 -10.84 -3.14
CA GLN A 68 -8.96 -10.27 -1.81
C GLN A 68 -7.49 -9.87 -1.55
N GLY A 69 -6.54 -10.47 -2.27
CA GLY A 69 -5.12 -10.12 -2.19
C GLY A 69 -4.80 -8.69 -2.67
N VAL A 70 -5.63 -8.10 -3.53
CA VAL A 70 -5.41 -6.77 -4.12
C VAL A 70 -5.88 -5.64 -3.18
N LEU A 71 -6.86 -5.92 -2.32
CA LEU A 71 -7.43 -4.93 -1.43
C LEU A 71 -6.64 -4.86 -0.12
N ALA A 72 -6.40 -3.66 0.38
CA ALA A 72 -5.82 -3.45 1.71
C ALA A 72 -6.84 -2.69 2.57
N PHE A 73 -7.32 -3.32 3.65
CA PHE A 73 -8.26 -2.68 4.58
C PHE A 73 -7.55 -1.92 5.69
N CYS A 74 -6.29 -2.26 5.96
CA CYS A 74 -5.44 -1.63 6.96
C CYS A 74 -4.10 -1.20 6.33
N PRO A 75 -3.40 -0.18 6.89
CA PRO A 75 -2.07 0.22 6.42
C PRO A 75 -1.07 -0.94 6.39
N ALA A 76 -1.13 -1.84 7.38
CA ALA A 76 -0.29 -3.03 7.47
C ALA A 76 -0.51 -4.06 6.33
N GLU A 77 -1.65 -4.02 5.66
CA GLU A 77 -1.95 -4.91 4.52
C GLU A 77 -1.52 -4.32 3.17
N ARG A 78 -1.01 -3.08 3.15
CA ARG A 78 -0.54 -2.43 1.92
C ARG A 78 0.75 -3.11 1.46
N GLY A 79 0.73 -3.63 0.24
CA GLY A 79 1.92 -4.21 -0.38
C GLY A 79 2.94 -3.15 -0.81
N LEU A 80 4.20 -3.54 -0.85
CA LEU A 80 5.27 -2.77 -1.48
C LEU A 80 5.36 -3.09 -2.97
N LEU A 81 5.92 -2.15 -3.74
CA LEU A 81 6.19 -2.38 -5.16
C LEU A 81 7.27 -3.46 -5.29
N LYS A 82 7.02 -4.47 -6.13
CA LYS A 82 8.00 -5.52 -6.39
C LYS A 82 9.19 -4.95 -7.17
N HIS A 83 10.38 -5.41 -6.81
CA HIS A 83 11.64 -5.11 -7.50
C HIS A 83 11.66 -5.53 -8.98
N SER A 84 10.79 -6.48 -9.36
CA SER A 84 10.59 -6.88 -10.76
C SER A 84 9.98 -5.79 -11.63
N TYR A 85 9.28 -4.81 -11.04
CA TYR A 85 8.60 -3.74 -11.78
C TYR A 85 9.35 -2.41 -11.68
N GLY A 86 9.98 -2.15 -10.55
CA GLY A 86 10.78 -0.96 -10.34
C GLY A 86 11.92 -1.24 -9.38
N LEU A 87 13.12 -0.79 -9.75
CA LEU A 87 14.25 -0.80 -8.84
C LEU A 87 14.06 0.31 -7.78
N PRO A 88 14.68 0.16 -6.59
CA PRO A 88 14.71 1.23 -5.60
C PRO A 88 15.27 2.51 -6.22
N TYR A 89 14.64 3.63 -5.89
CA TYR A 89 15.04 4.92 -6.44
C TYR A 89 16.38 5.36 -5.84
N VAL A 90 17.36 5.63 -6.70
CA VAL A 90 18.66 6.15 -6.32
C VAL A 90 18.66 7.66 -6.52
N ILE A 91 18.81 8.42 -5.45
CA ILE A 91 18.95 9.88 -5.53
C ILE A 91 20.37 10.16 -6.04
N PRO A 92 20.55 10.77 -7.23
CA PRO A 92 21.88 11.05 -7.74
C PRO A 92 22.55 12.09 -6.84
N VAL A 93 23.67 11.71 -6.24
CA VAL A 93 24.48 12.61 -5.42
C VAL A 93 25.44 13.35 -6.33
N ILE A 94 25.27 14.65 -6.43
CA ILE A 94 26.26 15.55 -7.01
C ILE A 94 27.27 15.85 -5.89
N GLU A 95 28.55 16.03 -6.20
CA GLU A 95 29.53 16.48 -5.20
C GLU A 95 29.09 17.85 -4.64
N HIS A 96 28.65 17.86 -3.40
CA HIS A 96 28.25 19.06 -2.66
C HIS A 96 28.64 18.89 -1.20
N GLU A 97 28.95 20.00 -0.55
CA GLU A 97 29.07 20.04 0.91
C GLU A 97 27.68 19.77 1.52
N PRO A 98 27.53 18.80 2.45
CA PRO A 98 26.26 18.53 3.10
C PRO A 98 25.71 19.80 3.75
N LEU A 99 24.50 20.21 3.34
CA LEU A 99 23.87 21.39 3.89
C LEU A 99 23.28 21.08 5.28
N GLN A 100 24.10 21.16 6.32
CA GLN A 100 23.66 21.00 7.69
C GLN A 100 23.26 22.36 8.29
N LYS A 101 21.95 22.63 8.34
CA LYS A 101 21.40 23.78 9.08
C LYS A 101 21.01 23.37 10.49
N LYS A 102 21.25 24.24 11.47
CA LYS A 102 20.77 24.03 12.84
C LYS A 102 19.23 23.99 12.81
N PRO A 103 18.58 22.98 13.43
CA PRO A 103 17.13 22.89 13.43
C PRO A 103 16.52 24.09 14.15
N ILE A 104 15.41 24.60 13.61
CA ILE A 104 14.66 25.70 14.22
C ILE A 104 14.00 25.17 15.51
N PRO A 105 14.15 25.85 16.66
CA PRO A 105 13.55 25.40 17.90
C PRO A 105 12.02 25.38 17.79
N ILE A 106 11.42 24.27 18.20
CA ILE A 106 9.96 24.12 18.23
C ILE A 106 9.43 24.89 19.45
N PRO A 107 8.49 25.84 19.27
CA PRO A 107 7.86 26.55 20.37
C PRO A 107 7.18 25.60 21.37
N ALA A 108 7.30 25.90 22.67
CA ALA A 108 6.76 25.06 23.74
C ALA A 108 5.26 24.77 23.60
N ALA A 109 4.48 25.77 23.17
CA ALA A 109 3.03 25.66 23.00
C ALA A 109 2.58 24.60 21.96
N ILE A 110 3.45 24.23 21.01
CA ILE A 110 3.13 23.25 19.97
C ILE A 110 3.94 21.96 20.11
N LYS A 111 4.93 21.92 21.01
CA LYS A 111 5.85 20.79 21.17
C LYS A 111 5.13 19.46 21.38
N ASP A 112 4.13 19.43 22.25
CA ASP A 112 3.42 18.18 22.60
C ASP A 112 2.66 17.61 21.40
N LYS A 113 2.05 18.47 20.57
CA LYS A 113 1.35 18.05 19.34
C LYS A 113 2.30 17.40 18.34
N TYR A 114 3.52 17.94 18.21
CA TYR A 114 4.53 17.39 17.31
C TYR A 114 5.10 16.07 17.83
N VAL A 115 5.37 15.96 19.14
CA VAL A 115 5.89 14.71 19.73
C VAL A 115 4.91 13.56 19.53
N VAL A 116 3.61 13.79 19.75
CA VAL A 116 2.57 12.76 19.51
C VAL A 116 2.56 12.32 18.04
N LYS A 117 2.62 13.27 17.11
CA LYS A 117 2.60 12.98 15.67
C LYS A 117 3.86 12.26 15.18
N LEU A 118 5.01 12.54 15.79
CA LEU A 118 6.25 11.82 15.48
C LEU A 118 6.21 10.38 15.97
N LYS A 119 5.65 10.14 17.16
CA LYS A 119 5.50 8.78 17.72
C LYS A 119 4.61 7.89 16.85
N SER A 120 3.47 8.41 16.39
CA SER A 120 2.58 7.63 15.51
C SER A 120 3.27 7.24 14.19
N VAL A 121 4.08 8.14 13.62
CA VAL A 121 4.83 7.83 12.39
C VAL A 121 5.94 6.80 12.65
N SER A 122 6.62 6.88 13.79
CA SER A 122 7.67 5.90 14.14
C SER A 122 7.13 4.49 14.38
N GLU A 123 5.95 4.37 15.00
CA GLU A 123 5.30 3.08 15.23
C GLU A 123 4.89 2.41 13.90
N ASP A 124 4.35 3.20 12.95
CA ASP A 124 4.03 2.72 11.60
C ASP A 124 5.28 2.25 10.83
N LEU A 125 6.42 2.91 11.04
CA LEU A 125 7.69 2.59 10.36
C LEU A 125 8.32 1.31 10.92
N LEU A 126 8.34 1.13 12.25
CA LEU A 126 8.87 -0.07 12.91
C LEU A 126 8.06 -1.32 12.54
N LEU A 127 6.73 -1.19 12.48
CA LEU A 127 5.85 -2.29 12.05
C LEU A 127 6.07 -2.69 10.57
N SER A 128 6.64 -1.80 9.77
CA SER A 128 7.01 -2.08 8.38
C SER A 128 8.37 -2.78 8.30
N ALA A 129 9.35 -2.36 9.11
CA ALA A 129 10.70 -2.92 9.12
C ALA A 129 10.79 -4.34 9.73
N GLU A 130 9.97 -4.66 10.74
CA GLU A 130 9.95 -5.98 11.39
C GLU A 130 9.40 -7.09 10.47
N ARG A 131 8.77 -6.73 9.35
CA ARG A 131 8.30 -7.68 8.33
C ARG A 131 9.36 -7.99 7.26
N ASP A 132 10.44 -7.22 7.22
CA ASP A 132 11.52 -7.30 6.24
C ASP A 132 12.74 -8.08 6.78
N ASP A 133 12.53 -9.02 7.71
CA ASP A 133 13.56 -9.85 8.37
C ASP A 133 14.24 -10.89 7.43
N VAL A 134 14.50 -10.47 6.19
CA VAL A 134 15.62 -10.94 5.37
C VAL A 134 16.39 -9.72 4.86
N ARG A 135 17.40 -9.34 5.64
CA ARG A 135 18.55 -8.49 5.28
C ARG A 135 18.28 -7.00 5.09
N MET A 136 18.40 -6.23 6.18
CA MET A 136 19.28 -5.05 6.19
C MET A 136 19.75 -4.78 7.62
N THR A 137 20.94 -5.29 7.94
CA THR A 137 21.77 -4.75 9.02
C THR A 137 22.00 -3.27 8.75
N LEU A 138 21.36 -2.39 9.51
CA LEU A 138 21.66 -0.96 9.51
C LEU A 138 22.84 -0.70 10.45
N PRO A 139 24.00 -0.21 9.99
CA PRO A 139 24.98 0.42 10.84
C PRO A 139 24.67 1.93 10.85
N PHE A 140 23.86 2.37 11.80
CA PHE A 140 23.78 3.79 12.16
C PHE A 140 24.13 3.95 13.62
N LEU A 141 25.44 3.90 13.88
CA LEU A 141 26.08 4.56 15.02
C LEU A 141 27.28 5.32 14.45
N TYR A 142 27.13 6.64 14.30
CA TYR A 142 27.90 7.67 15.01
C TYR A 142 27.35 9.06 14.65
#